data_AF-A0A433CB79-F1
#
_entry.id   AF-A0A433CB79-F1
#
_cell.length_a   1.000
_cell.length_b   1.000
_cell.length_c   1.000
_cell.angle_alpha   90.00
_cell.angle_beta   90.00
_cell.angle_gamma   90.00
#
_symmetry.space_group_name_H-M   'P 1'
#
loop_
_entity.id
_entity.type
_entity.pdbx_description
1 polymer ?
#
loop_
_entity_poly.entity_id
_entity_poly.type
_entity_poly.pdbx_seq_one_letter_code
_entity_poly.pdbx_strand_id
1 'polypeptide(L)'
;MTLRAGRARSEAGTATQQQRLLLRLAARHRLRSLVHARGRCLSASLDLALDAHKRGLAVSLLRWRVKASDDFVDHWALRFDEAQALDLSSVQFDPAGRLLQPIAAYPPEFTDCR
;
A
#
# COMPACT_ATOMS: atom_id res chain seq x y z
N MET A 1 -14.29 38.92 -4.76
CA MET A 1 -13.64 37.93 -3.87
C MET A 1 -13.93 36.54 -4.38
N THR A 2 -12.99 35.91 -5.07
CA THR A 2 -13.12 34.50 -5.49
C THR A 2 -11.75 33.83 -5.53
N LEU A 3 -11.10 33.75 -4.36
CA LEU A 3 -9.81 33.10 -4.16
C LEU A 3 -10.00 31.70 -3.52
N ARG A 4 -10.62 30.75 -4.23
CA ARG A 4 -10.70 29.35 -3.73
C ARG A 4 -10.53 28.25 -4.79
N ALA A 5 -10.38 28.58 -6.07
CA ALA A 5 -10.21 27.56 -7.12
C ALA A 5 -8.73 27.24 -7.46
N GLY A 6 -7.77 28.00 -6.91
CA GLY A 6 -6.35 27.85 -7.26
C GLY A 6 -5.51 26.95 -6.34
N ARG A 7 -6.06 26.45 -5.21
CA ARG A 7 -5.25 25.78 -4.16
C ARG A 7 -5.22 24.25 -4.25
N ALA A 8 -6.07 23.64 -5.08
CA ALA A 8 -6.17 22.17 -5.19
C ALA A 8 -5.26 21.57 -6.29
N ARG A 9 -4.59 22.39 -7.11
CA ARG A 9 -3.77 21.91 -8.25
C ARG A 9 -2.26 21.94 -8.02
N SER A 10 -1.80 22.26 -6.80
CA SER A 10 -0.37 22.40 -6.49
C SER A 10 0.15 21.50 -5.36
N GLU A 11 -0.60 20.46 -4.98
CA GLU A 11 -0.14 19.40 -4.06
C GLU A 11 0.13 18.07 -4.77
N ALA A 12 0.25 18.07 -6.10
CA ALA A 12 1.06 17.06 -6.80
C ALA A 12 2.55 17.35 -6.55
N GLY A 13 2.90 17.50 -5.27
CA GLY A 13 4.26 17.73 -4.81
C GLY A 13 5.09 16.50 -5.14
N THR A 14 6.26 16.73 -5.72
CA THR A 14 7.26 15.69 -5.94
C THR A 14 7.41 14.85 -4.67
N ALA A 15 7.19 13.53 -4.78
CA ALA A 15 7.25 12.59 -3.65
C ALA A 15 8.46 12.91 -2.76
N THR A 16 8.27 13.03 -1.45
CA THR A 16 9.34 13.43 -0.52
C THR A 16 10.53 12.47 -0.61
N GLN A 17 11.72 12.88 -0.15
CA GLN A 17 12.88 11.98 -0.13
C GLN A 17 12.58 10.67 0.66
N GLN A 18 11.82 10.79 1.75
CA GLN A 18 11.37 9.65 2.56
C GLN A 18 10.43 8.74 1.77
N GLN A 19 9.44 9.30 1.06
CA GLN A 19 8.55 8.52 0.19
C GLN A 19 9.32 7.82 -0.93
N ARG A 20 10.25 8.53 -1.60
CA ARG A 20 11.12 7.92 -2.63
C ARG A 20 11.97 6.78 -2.09
N LEU A 21 12.51 6.93 -0.88
CA LEU A 21 13.26 5.87 -0.23
C LEU A 21 12.35 4.67 0.07
N LEU A 22 11.17 4.90 0.66
CA LEU A 22 10.21 3.84 0.96
C LEU A 22 9.78 3.07 -0.30
N LEU A 23 9.50 3.78 -1.39
CA LEU A 23 9.16 3.16 -2.68
C LEU A 23 10.31 2.30 -3.24
N ARG A 24 11.55 2.76 -3.10
CA ARG A 24 12.73 1.95 -3.48
C ARG A 24 12.89 0.72 -2.60
N LEU A 25 12.63 0.83 -1.29
CA LEU A 25 12.63 -0.32 -0.39
C LEU A 25 11.57 -1.32 -0.85
N ALA A 26 10.31 -0.87 -0.99
CA ALA A 26 9.18 -1.70 -1.39
C ALA A 26 9.37 -2.40 -2.74
N ALA A 27 9.97 -1.73 -3.73
CA ALA A 27 10.26 -2.33 -5.02
C ALA A 27 11.15 -3.58 -4.93
N ARG A 28 12.00 -3.69 -3.89
CA ARG A 28 12.84 -4.88 -3.62
C ARG A 28 12.09 -6.02 -2.95
N HIS A 29 11.04 -5.71 -2.18
CA HIS A 29 10.20 -6.69 -1.49
C HIS A 29 8.96 -7.11 -2.30
N ARG A 30 8.71 -6.46 -3.45
CA ARG A 30 7.52 -6.70 -4.29
C ARG A 30 7.43 -8.16 -4.73
N LEU A 31 6.27 -8.77 -4.47
CA LEU A 31 5.89 -10.09 -4.96
C LEU A 31 5.29 -9.93 -6.36
N ARG A 32 5.99 -10.45 -7.37
CA ARG A 32 5.67 -10.19 -8.79
C ARG A 32 4.76 -11.23 -9.44
N SER A 33 4.42 -12.30 -8.74
CA SER A 33 3.54 -13.35 -9.26
C SER A 33 2.56 -13.82 -8.20
N LEU A 34 1.40 -14.29 -8.65
CA LEU A 34 0.36 -14.86 -7.78
C LEU A 34 0.90 -15.98 -6.90
N VAL A 35 1.72 -16.87 -7.48
CA VAL A 35 2.35 -17.98 -6.76
C VAL A 35 3.18 -17.50 -5.58
N HIS A 36 3.97 -16.43 -5.75
CA HIS A 36 4.78 -15.88 -4.67
C HIS A 36 4.01 -14.97 -3.71
N ALA A 37 2.87 -14.41 -4.13
CA ALA A 37 2.07 -13.50 -3.31
C ALA A 37 1.13 -14.26 -2.36
N ARG A 38 0.66 -15.44 -2.77
CA ARG A 38 -0.32 -16.25 -2.04
C ARG A 38 0.12 -16.51 -0.59
N GLY A 39 -0.67 -16.02 0.37
CA GLY A 39 -0.44 -16.19 1.81
C GLY A 39 0.74 -15.39 2.40
N ARG A 40 1.36 -14.48 1.64
CA ARG A 40 2.58 -13.78 2.07
C ARG A 40 2.41 -12.29 2.37
N CYS A 41 1.22 -11.72 2.12
CA CYS A 41 0.93 -10.29 2.28
C CYS A 41 1.32 -9.73 3.66
N LEU A 42 1.01 -10.47 4.74
CA LEU A 42 1.40 -10.06 6.10
C LEU A 42 2.92 -10.06 6.29
N SER A 43 3.58 -11.19 6.02
CA SER A 43 5.03 -11.32 6.20
C SER A 43 5.82 -10.28 5.40
N ALA A 44 5.46 -10.08 4.13
CA ALA A 44 6.11 -9.10 3.27
C ALA A 44 5.91 -7.67 3.78
N SER A 45 4.69 -7.35 4.24
CA SER A 45 4.38 -6.04 4.81
C SER A 45 5.14 -5.78 6.11
N LEU A 46 5.26 -6.80 6.98
CA LEU A 46 6.04 -6.71 8.22
C LEU A 46 7.54 -6.54 7.95
N ASP A 47 8.11 -7.31 7.04
CA ASP A 47 9.52 -7.21 6.66
C ASP A 47 9.85 -5.80 6.18
N LEU A 48 9.01 -5.22 5.33
CA LEU A 48 9.17 -3.85 4.86
C LEU A 48 8.96 -2.83 6.00
N ALA A 49 8.00 -3.04 6.90
CA ALA A 49 7.77 -2.15 8.03
C ALA A 49 8.98 -2.08 8.96
N LEU A 50 9.59 -3.23 9.26
CA LEU A 50 10.82 -3.32 10.05
C LEU A 50 11.98 -2.61 9.33
N ASP A 51 12.11 -2.80 8.02
CA ASP A 51 13.15 -2.14 7.23
C ASP A 51 12.95 -0.62 7.13
N ALA A 52 11.70 -0.15 7.06
CA ALA A 52 11.33 1.25 7.12
C ALA A 52 11.65 1.85 8.50
N HIS A 53 11.28 1.14 9.58
CA HIS A 53 11.53 1.56 10.96
C HIS A 53 13.03 1.72 11.25
N LYS A 54 13.87 0.76 10.83
CA LYS A 54 15.34 0.85 10.94
C LYS A 54 15.94 2.09 10.26
N ARG A 55 15.20 2.72 9.34
CA ARG A 55 15.60 3.92 8.58
C ARG A 55 14.88 5.19 9.03
N GLY A 56 14.13 5.13 10.14
CA GLY A 56 13.37 6.27 10.68
C GLY A 56 12.18 6.69 9.80
N LEU A 57 11.65 5.78 8.97
CA LEU A 57 10.49 6.05 8.13
C LEU A 57 9.21 5.68 8.88
N ALA A 58 8.27 6.63 8.94
CA ALA A 58 6.96 6.40 9.53
C ALA A 58 6.05 5.64 8.57
N VAL A 59 5.62 4.45 8.98
CA VAL A 59 4.64 3.62 8.27
C VAL A 59 3.71 2.97 9.29
N SER A 60 2.50 2.63 8.86
CA SER A 60 1.53 1.84 9.63
C SER A 60 1.07 0.63 8.81
N LEU A 61 0.67 -0.44 9.48
CA LEU A 61 0.04 -1.58 8.82
C LEU A 61 -1.41 -1.25 8.51
N LEU A 62 -1.86 -1.63 7.33
CA LEU A 62 -3.27 -1.69 6.96
C LEU A 62 -3.72 -3.14 6.90
N ARG A 63 -4.95 -3.38 7.36
CA ARG A 63 -5.60 -4.67 7.30
C ARG A 63 -6.99 -4.52 6.70
N TRP A 64 -7.27 -5.35 5.71
CA TRP A 64 -8.63 -5.58 5.22
C TRP A 64 -9.05 -7.01 5.52
N ARG A 65 -10.31 -7.19 5.90
CA ARG A 65 -10.98 -8.49 5.89
C ARG A 65 -11.45 -8.77 4.47
N VAL A 66 -11.09 -9.92 3.90
CA VAL A 66 -11.49 -10.34 2.56
C VAL A 66 -12.67 -11.31 2.68
N LYS A 67 -13.84 -10.93 2.13
CA LYS A 67 -15.07 -11.74 2.23
C LYS A 67 -15.25 -12.76 1.11
N ALA A 68 -14.53 -12.61 0.00
CA ALA A 68 -14.74 -13.40 -1.21
C ALA A 68 -13.82 -14.63 -1.34
N SER A 69 -12.96 -14.89 -0.35
CA SER A 69 -11.97 -15.97 -0.42
C SER A 69 -12.05 -16.87 0.81
N ASP A 70 -12.38 -18.15 0.58
CA ASP A 70 -12.35 -19.17 1.64
C ASP A 70 -10.93 -19.50 2.11
N ASP A 71 -9.93 -19.25 1.24
CA ASP A 71 -8.53 -19.54 1.51
C ASP A 71 -7.82 -18.43 2.30
N PHE A 72 -8.30 -17.18 2.22
CA PHE A 72 -7.63 -16.01 2.80
C PHE A 72 -8.63 -15.06 3.43
N VAL A 73 -8.52 -14.92 4.75
CA VAL A 73 -9.45 -14.11 5.53
C VAL A 73 -9.02 -12.65 5.59
N ASP A 74 -7.71 -12.36 5.52
CA ASP A 74 -7.18 -10.99 5.62
C ASP A 74 -6.20 -10.65 4.50
N HIS A 75 -6.16 -9.37 4.14
CA HIS A 75 -5.13 -8.76 3.29
C HIS A 75 -4.41 -7.65 4.04
N TRP A 76 -3.10 -7.54 3.79
CA TRP A 76 -2.22 -6.64 4.53
C TRP A 76 -1.36 -5.82 3.58
N ALA A 77 -1.20 -4.54 3.88
CA ALA A 77 -0.32 -3.62 3.18
C ALA A 77 0.28 -2.61 4.17
N LEU A 78 1.12 -1.70 3.69
CA LEU A 78 1.59 -0.54 4.46
C LEU A 78 0.90 0.74 4.04
N ARG A 79 0.74 1.65 4.99
CA ARG A 79 0.32 3.03 4.79
C ARG A 79 1.43 3.97 5.20
N PHE A 80 1.73 4.94 4.35
CA PHE A 80 2.66 6.04 4.65
C PHE A 80 2.03 7.42 4.46
N ASP A 81 0.81 7.50 3.92
CA ASP A 81 -0.06 8.68 3.87
C ASP A 81 -1.54 8.27 3.94
N GLU A 82 -2.47 9.21 3.98
CA GLU A 82 -3.91 8.90 4.15
C GLU A 82 -4.61 8.38 2.87
N ALA A 83 -3.97 8.47 1.71
CA ALA A 83 -4.61 8.19 0.42
C ALA A 83 -4.16 6.87 -0.20
N GLN A 84 -2.94 6.42 0.09
CA GLN A 84 -2.29 5.33 -0.62
C GLN A 84 -1.86 4.18 0.30
N ALA A 85 -2.11 2.97 -0.18
CA ALA A 85 -1.52 1.75 0.32
C ALA A 85 -0.31 1.37 -0.54
N LEU A 86 0.77 1.00 0.14
CA LEU A 86 1.95 0.38 -0.42
C LEU A 86 1.80 -1.14 -0.28
N ASP A 87 1.36 -1.78 -1.36
CA ASP A 87 0.99 -3.19 -1.41
C ASP A 87 1.99 -3.99 -2.23
N LEU A 88 2.71 -4.87 -1.52
CA LEU A 88 3.73 -5.73 -2.10
C LEU A 88 3.16 -6.96 -2.81
N SER A 89 1.88 -7.23 -2.57
CA SER A 89 1.14 -8.41 -2.99
C SER A 89 -0.06 -8.08 -3.87
N SER A 90 -0.17 -6.84 -4.35
CA SER A 90 -1.31 -6.36 -5.14
C SER A 90 -1.58 -7.18 -6.40
N VAL A 91 -0.60 -7.93 -6.91
CA VAL A 91 -0.80 -8.89 -8.01
C VAL A 91 -1.92 -9.90 -7.73
N GLN A 92 -2.32 -10.09 -6.47
CA GLN A 92 -3.45 -10.93 -6.06
C GLN A 92 -4.81 -10.43 -6.54
N PHE A 93 -4.98 -9.13 -6.79
CA PHE A 93 -6.25 -8.53 -7.22
C PHE A 93 -6.10 -7.48 -8.34
N ASP A 94 -4.89 -6.92 -8.51
CA ASP A 94 -4.51 -6.02 -9.60
C ASP A 94 -3.56 -6.74 -10.56
N PRO A 95 -3.98 -7.10 -11.79
CA PRO A 95 -3.13 -7.76 -12.77
C PRO A 95 -1.86 -6.97 -13.13
N ALA A 96 -1.88 -5.63 -13.02
CA ALA A 96 -0.68 -4.80 -13.22
C ALA A 96 0.28 -4.85 -12.01
N GLY A 97 -0.20 -5.36 -10.88
CA GLY A 97 0.50 -5.52 -9.61
C GLY A 97 1.06 -4.20 -9.08
N ARG A 98 0.39 -3.07 -9.29
CA ARG A 98 0.96 -1.76 -8.93
C ARG A 98 1.27 -1.72 -7.44
N LEU A 99 2.43 -1.17 -7.08
CA LEU A 99 2.87 -1.04 -5.68
C LEU A 99 2.03 -0.05 -4.90
N LEU A 100 1.63 1.05 -5.54
CA LEU A 100 0.78 2.06 -4.94
C LEU A 100 -0.65 1.83 -5.40
N GLN A 101 -1.53 1.58 -4.44
CA GLN A 101 -2.96 1.45 -4.65
C GLN A 101 -3.66 2.57 -3.87
N PRO A 102 -4.56 3.33 -4.49
CA PRO A 102 -5.46 4.19 -3.72
C PRO A 102 -6.25 3.34 -2.72
N ILE A 103 -6.30 3.73 -1.46
CA ILE A 103 -7.02 2.98 -0.41
C ILE A 103 -8.51 2.84 -0.78
N ALA A 104 -9.09 3.89 -1.38
CA ALA A 104 -10.47 3.90 -1.85
C ALA A 104 -10.73 3.03 -3.11
N ALA A 105 -9.69 2.53 -3.77
CA ALA A 105 -9.80 1.73 -4.99
C ALA A 105 -9.64 0.22 -4.72
N TYR A 106 -9.51 -0.20 -3.47
CA TYR A 106 -9.53 -1.62 -3.13
C TYR A 106 -10.87 -2.25 -3.51
N PRO A 107 -10.89 -3.52 -3.95
CA PRO A 107 -12.11 -4.18 -4.34
C PRO A 107 -13.15 -4.21 -3.20
N PRO A 108 -14.47 -4.16 -3.49
CA PRO A 108 -15.53 -4.09 -2.48
C PRO A 108 -15.52 -5.23 -1.45
N GLU A 109 -14.96 -6.39 -1.81
CA GLU A 109 -14.80 -7.54 -0.92
C GLU A 109 -13.73 -7.33 0.18
N PHE A 110 -12.93 -6.27 0.11
CA PHE A 110 -11.94 -5.86 1.10
C PHE A 110 -12.56 -4.85 2.06
N THR A 111 -12.94 -5.30 3.25
CA THR A 111 -13.48 -4.44 4.29
C THR A 111 -12.35 -3.94 5.21
N ASP A 112 -12.10 -2.62 5.22
CA ASP A 112 -11.10 -1.99 6.08
C ASP A 112 -11.39 -2.30 7.57
N CYS A 113 -10.39 -2.79 8.28
CA CYS A 113 -10.50 -3.27 9.66
C CYS A 113 -9.71 -2.41 10.66
N ARG A 114 -9.63 -1.09 10.41
CA ARG A 114 -8.96 -0.06 11.23
C ARG A 114 -8.85 -0.38 12.72
#